data_AF-A0A355IUE7-F1
#
_entry.id   AF-A0A355IUE7-F1
#
_cell.length_a   1.000
_cell.length_b   1.000
_cell.length_c   1.000
_cell.angle_alpha   90.00
_cell.angle_beta   90.00
_cell.angle_gamma   90.00
#
_symmetry.space_group_name_H-M   'P 1'
#
loop_
_entity.id
_entity.type
_entity.pdbx_description
1 polymer ?
#
loop_
_entity_poly.entity_id
_entity_poly.type
_entity_poly.pdbx_seq_one_letter_code
_entity_poly.pdbx_strand_id
1 'polypeptide(L)'
;MPNSPGFHRPVPLSFGEGLGERPQILKNMNNLEINIENQGEEMVLKCTGRLDANWATHLNDSIDRLVRDGHYHLSLDLLGIEYLSSAGIRSLVAQYKNLKSVNGYFYIQAMSDNVGQVLNMVGMADMLRQKPVTKIVEKQQEETPEQWADRGFSFKVSELLPDGKSAANFYGKPDMVLQSGFVAENARKVQSEEKQFAIGLGAIGDSFNECKNRFGEYMMVGKNIAYLPADGSKKPDYMVSSGQLIASLTELYGIHFGGNFPHLLRFQGNDEKSTIGLSRLAENFRKLTNADQIGIVMVAESGGLIGASLNASPVDGKKIFSFPEVKETLNFTTEPAHNKMLTLSVGYFSFTKNAETAKFTRPLQAGSSTRGHVHAAVFPYVPLKKTAIDLNETIDFLFNTSELIDILHLTNDDREISGLGESQFVQGFCWIVPIESTHFVSTK
;
A
#
# COMPACT_ATOMS: atom_id res chain seq x y z
N MET A 1 13.65 13.69 -79.11
CA MET A 1 13.89 15.08 -79.54
C MET A 1 12.64 15.60 -80.21
N PRO A 2 12.38 16.92 -80.24
CA PRO A 2 12.96 18.02 -79.46
C PRO A 2 11.89 18.68 -78.53
N ASN A 3 12.12 19.73 -77.73
CA ASN A 3 13.29 20.23 -76.99
C ASN A 3 12.78 21.13 -75.84
N SER A 4 13.56 21.30 -74.77
CA SER A 4 13.25 22.21 -73.66
C SER A 4 13.62 23.67 -73.96
N PRO A 5 13.00 24.63 -73.23
CA PRO A 5 13.77 25.58 -72.41
C PRO A 5 13.21 25.64 -70.97
N GLY A 6 13.85 26.25 -69.96
CA GLY A 6 15.17 26.88 -69.90
C GLY A 6 15.26 27.74 -68.62
N PHE A 7 16.18 27.43 -67.70
CA PHE A 7 16.28 28.11 -66.40
C PHE A 7 16.98 29.48 -66.47
N HIS A 8 16.51 30.46 -65.70
CA HIS A 8 17.34 31.55 -65.15
C HIS A 8 16.88 31.93 -63.73
N ARG A 9 17.81 32.43 -62.90
CA ARG A 9 17.59 32.85 -61.50
C ARG A 9 17.47 34.39 -61.34
N PRO A 10 16.94 34.92 -60.23
CA PRO A 10 16.63 36.35 -60.03
C PRO A 10 17.59 37.09 -59.05
N VAL A 11 17.18 38.30 -58.58
CA VAL A 11 17.80 39.17 -57.52
C VAL A 11 18.99 40.02 -58.03
N PRO A 12 19.31 41.26 -57.54
CA PRO A 12 18.79 42.12 -56.43
C PRO A 12 18.02 43.38 -56.92
N LEU A 13 17.42 44.31 -56.13
CA LEU A 13 17.70 45.06 -54.87
C LEU A 13 16.34 45.56 -54.27
N SER A 14 16.13 46.13 -53.07
CA SER A 14 16.84 46.27 -51.77
C SER A 14 15.85 46.83 -50.70
N PHE A 15 16.34 47.22 -49.50
CA PHE A 15 15.60 47.63 -48.27
C PHE A 15 15.01 46.43 -47.48
N GLY A 16 15.18 46.26 -46.17
CA GLY A 16 15.72 47.15 -45.12
C GLY A 16 14.58 47.82 -44.34
N GLU A 17 14.43 47.70 -43.01
CA GLU A 17 15.22 47.03 -41.97
C GLU A 17 14.29 46.49 -40.84
N GLY A 18 14.84 45.83 -39.82
CA GLY A 18 14.18 45.77 -38.49
C GLY A 18 13.38 44.52 -38.11
N LEU A 19 14.01 43.33 -38.10
CA LEU A 19 13.52 42.20 -37.29
C LEU A 19 14.10 42.26 -35.88
N GLY A 20 13.39 42.90 -34.96
CA GLY A 20 13.64 42.77 -33.52
C GLY A 20 12.97 41.50 -32.99
N GLU A 21 13.75 40.57 -32.43
CA GLU A 21 13.22 39.33 -31.85
C GLU A 21 12.29 39.64 -30.67
N ARG A 22 11.07 39.09 -30.70
CA ARG A 22 10.20 38.97 -29.52
C ARG A 22 10.34 37.55 -28.98
N PRO A 23 10.77 37.32 -27.72
CA PRO A 23 10.91 35.98 -27.18
C PRO A 23 9.55 35.29 -27.04
N GLN A 24 9.54 33.96 -27.21
CA GLN A 24 8.33 33.13 -27.17
C GLN A 24 7.80 32.91 -25.74
N ILE A 25 7.39 33.97 -25.05
CA ILE A 25 6.78 33.90 -23.70
C ILE A 25 5.27 33.60 -23.81
N LEU A 26 4.94 32.49 -24.48
CA LEU A 26 3.61 31.89 -24.55
C LEU A 26 3.73 30.36 -24.61
N LYS A 27 4.13 29.76 -23.47
CA LYS A 27 4.09 28.31 -23.27
C LYS A 27 3.33 27.98 -21.96
N ASN A 28 2.29 27.18 -22.10
CA ASN A 28 1.70 26.28 -21.10
C ASN A 28 1.28 26.84 -19.71
N MET A 29 0.46 27.88 -19.67
CA MET A 29 -0.29 28.30 -18.45
C MET A 29 -1.29 27.25 -17.88
N ASN A 30 -1.38 26.07 -18.49
CA ASN A 30 -2.28 24.97 -18.08
C ASN A 30 -1.58 23.84 -17.29
N ASN A 31 -0.25 23.84 -17.21
CA ASN A 31 0.52 22.75 -16.62
C ASN A 31 1.06 23.11 -15.23
N LEU A 32 1.46 22.12 -14.45
CA LEU A 32 2.27 22.30 -13.24
C LEU A 32 3.75 22.03 -13.56
N GLU A 33 4.55 23.09 -13.55
CA GLU A 33 6.01 22.99 -13.60
C GLU A 33 6.58 22.93 -12.18
N ILE A 34 7.55 22.05 -11.96
CA ILE A 34 8.22 21.84 -10.66
C ILE A 34 9.73 21.89 -10.90
N ASN A 35 10.40 22.86 -10.30
CA ASN A 35 11.86 22.92 -10.21
C ASN A 35 12.29 22.56 -8.78
N ILE A 36 13.37 21.80 -8.63
CA ILE A 36 13.81 21.27 -7.32
C ILE A 36 15.22 21.79 -7.02
N GLU A 37 15.36 22.55 -5.93
CA GLU A 37 16.63 23.10 -5.47
C GLU A 37 17.04 22.45 -4.15
N ASN A 38 18.28 21.94 -4.10
CA ASN A 38 18.88 21.44 -2.87
C ASN A 38 19.49 22.61 -2.08
N GLN A 39 19.03 22.84 -0.85
CA GLN A 39 19.53 23.88 0.06
C GLN A 39 20.18 23.27 1.32
N GLY A 40 20.90 22.15 1.14
CA GLY A 40 21.68 21.47 2.17
C GLY A 40 20.87 20.38 2.87
N GLU A 41 20.23 20.72 3.99
CA GLU A 41 19.38 19.78 4.74
C GLU A 41 17.93 19.77 4.26
N GLU A 42 17.58 20.59 3.25
CA GLU A 42 16.20 20.86 2.82
C GLU A 42 16.12 20.90 1.28
N MET A 43 15.07 20.29 0.71
CA MET A 43 14.78 20.35 -0.72
C MET A 43 13.60 21.28 -0.97
N VAL A 44 13.84 22.33 -1.77
CA VAL A 44 12.84 23.34 -2.12
C VAL A 44 12.22 23.00 -3.47
N LEU A 45 10.92 22.74 -3.47
CA LEU A 45 10.11 22.54 -4.66
C LEU A 45 9.49 23.88 -5.06
N LYS A 46 9.96 24.48 -6.16
CA LYS A 46 9.40 25.70 -6.75
C LYS A 46 8.35 25.32 -7.79
N CYS A 47 7.10 25.71 -7.55
CA CYS A 47 5.95 25.29 -8.34
C CYS A 47 5.31 26.45 -9.09
N THR A 48 5.10 26.28 -10.39
CA THR A 48 4.52 27.29 -11.30
C THR A 48 3.32 26.72 -12.05
N GLY A 49 2.29 27.56 -12.24
CA GLY A 49 1.07 27.21 -12.97
C GLY A 49 -0.09 26.84 -12.04
N ARG A 50 -0.60 25.60 -12.15
CA ARG A 50 -1.89 25.19 -11.55
C ARG A 50 -1.77 23.93 -10.68
N LEU A 51 -2.23 24.00 -9.44
CA LEU A 51 -2.32 22.84 -8.54
C LEU A 51 -3.80 22.41 -8.38
N ASP A 52 -4.29 21.67 -9.36
CA ASP A 52 -5.64 21.10 -9.38
C ASP A 52 -5.65 19.57 -9.48
N ALA A 53 -6.81 18.95 -9.69
CA ALA A 53 -6.98 17.50 -9.63
C ALA A 53 -6.13 16.73 -10.66
N ASN A 54 -5.74 17.37 -11.77
CA ASN A 54 -4.90 16.75 -12.80
C ASN A 54 -3.41 16.75 -12.40
N TRP A 55 -3.00 17.73 -11.59
CA TRP A 55 -1.59 18.01 -11.29
C TRP A 55 -1.17 17.67 -9.85
N ALA A 56 -2.12 17.44 -8.95
CA ALA A 56 -1.87 16.95 -7.60
C ALA A 56 -1.08 15.63 -7.58
N THR A 57 -1.35 14.72 -8.53
CA THR A 57 -0.58 13.47 -8.70
C THR A 57 0.87 13.76 -9.08
N HIS A 58 1.12 14.64 -10.06
CA HIS A 58 2.48 15.02 -10.48
C HIS A 58 3.31 15.66 -9.36
N LEU A 59 2.66 16.42 -8.46
CA LEU A 59 3.30 16.92 -7.24
C LEU A 59 3.65 15.78 -6.28
N ASN A 60 2.70 14.88 -6.00
CA ASN A 60 2.94 13.70 -5.15
C ASN A 60 4.07 12.83 -5.71
N ASP A 61 4.03 12.45 -6.99
CA ASP A 61 5.06 11.63 -7.65
C ASP A 61 6.47 12.26 -7.54
N SER A 62 6.55 13.59 -7.47
CA SER A 62 7.81 14.34 -7.34
C SER A 62 8.31 14.38 -5.89
N ILE A 63 7.40 14.50 -4.92
CA ILE A 63 7.69 14.40 -3.49
C ILE A 63 8.10 12.97 -3.12
N ASP A 64 7.32 11.98 -3.55
CA ASP A 64 7.54 10.56 -3.23
C ASP A 64 8.90 10.07 -3.74
N ARG A 65 9.39 10.57 -4.88
CA ARG A 65 10.77 10.36 -5.37
C ARG A 65 11.81 10.90 -4.39
N LEU A 66 11.75 12.18 -4.03
CA LEU A 66 12.67 12.79 -3.05
C LEU A 66 12.67 12.05 -1.70
N VAL A 67 11.49 11.60 -1.27
CA VAL A 67 11.28 10.83 -0.03
C VAL A 67 11.93 9.44 -0.08
N ARG A 68 11.95 8.79 -1.26
CA ARG A 68 12.67 7.52 -1.51
C ARG A 68 14.18 7.74 -1.50
N ASP A 69 14.64 8.80 -2.15
CA ASP A 69 16.05 9.24 -2.17
C ASP A 69 16.57 9.62 -0.76
N GLY A 70 15.66 9.83 0.20
CA GLY A 70 15.96 10.06 1.61
C GLY A 70 15.79 11.50 2.08
N HIS A 71 15.23 12.38 1.25
CA HIS A 71 14.94 13.77 1.59
C HIS A 71 13.59 13.89 2.30
N TYR A 72 13.60 13.84 3.63
CA TYR A 72 12.40 14.00 4.47
C TYR A 72 12.13 15.46 4.90
N HIS A 73 12.92 16.41 4.41
CA HIS A 73 12.87 17.82 4.75
C HIS A 73 12.57 18.62 3.48
N LEU A 74 11.30 18.98 3.30
CA LEU A 74 10.79 19.55 2.07
C LEU A 74 10.14 20.90 2.35
N SER A 75 10.25 21.82 1.39
CA SER A 75 9.39 23.01 1.39
C SER A 75 8.94 23.41 -0.01
N LEU A 76 7.79 24.09 -0.05
CA LEU A 76 7.17 24.56 -1.29
C LEU A 76 7.30 26.08 -1.42
N ASP A 77 7.69 26.52 -2.60
CA ASP A 77 7.45 27.87 -3.10
C ASP A 77 6.29 27.80 -4.11
N LEU A 78 5.16 28.37 -3.70
CA LEU A 78 3.92 28.47 -4.49
C LEU A 78 3.68 29.91 -4.98
N LEU A 79 4.71 30.76 -5.08
CA LEU A 79 4.57 32.10 -5.68
C LEU A 79 4.11 32.03 -7.13
N GLY A 80 4.58 31.01 -7.87
CA GLY A 80 4.18 30.75 -9.25
C GLY A 80 2.82 30.06 -9.41
N ILE A 81 2.11 29.71 -8.33
CA ILE A 81 0.79 29.08 -8.42
C ILE A 81 -0.32 30.14 -8.54
N GLU A 82 -0.98 30.11 -9.68
CA GLU A 82 -2.12 30.98 -10.02
C GLU A 82 -3.45 30.42 -9.53
N TYR A 83 -3.58 29.08 -9.47
CA TYR A 83 -4.81 28.38 -9.10
C TYR A 83 -4.56 27.15 -8.22
N LEU A 84 -5.35 27.03 -7.15
CA LEU A 84 -5.32 25.92 -6.20
C LEU A 84 -6.75 25.40 -5.98
N SER A 85 -6.98 24.11 -6.21
CA SER A 85 -8.29 23.47 -5.96
C SER A 85 -8.30 22.63 -4.69
N SER A 86 -9.49 22.22 -4.22
CA SER A 86 -9.64 21.34 -3.06
C SER A 86 -8.91 20.00 -3.19
N ALA A 87 -8.63 19.53 -4.42
CA ALA A 87 -7.80 18.34 -4.65
C ALA A 87 -6.31 18.63 -4.41
N GLY A 88 -5.82 19.79 -4.86
CA GLY A 88 -4.48 20.29 -4.55
C GLY A 88 -4.28 20.48 -3.04
N ILE A 89 -5.26 21.12 -2.36
CA ILE A 89 -5.23 21.29 -0.90
C ILE A 89 -5.13 19.93 -0.18
N ARG A 90 -5.88 18.91 -0.62
CA ARG A 90 -5.77 17.56 -0.04
C ARG A 90 -4.39 16.93 -0.25
N SER A 91 -3.76 17.09 -1.41
CA SER A 91 -2.37 16.66 -1.65
C SER A 91 -1.39 17.34 -0.68
N LEU A 92 -1.48 18.67 -0.52
CA LEU A 92 -0.64 19.41 0.43
C LEU A 92 -0.83 18.93 1.88
N VAL A 93 -2.07 18.69 2.30
CA VAL A 93 -2.39 18.20 3.65
C VAL A 93 -1.94 16.74 3.86
N ALA A 94 -2.04 15.89 2.84
CA ALA A 94 -1.54 14.52 2.89
C ALA A 94 0.00 14.50 3.04
N GLN A 95 0.72 15.26 2.21
CA GLN A 95 2.18 15.30 2.27
C GLN A 95 2.70 15.96 3.57
N TYR A 96 1.99 16.96 4.12
CA TYR A 96 2.26 17.46 5.47
C TYR A 96 2.22 16.34 6.52
N LYS A 97 1.20 15.47 6.49
CA LYS A 97 1.08 14.36 7.45
C LYS A 97 2.10 13.25 7.18
N ASN A 98 2.33 12.89 5.93
CA ASN A 98 3.25 11.82 5.51
C ASN A 98 4.70 12.11 5.92
N LEU A 99 5.19 13.33 5.72
CA LEU A 99 6.55 13.69 6.10
C LEU A 99 6.68 13.78 7.63
N LYS A 100 5.64 14.28 8.31
CA LYS A 100 5.60 14.41 9.77
C LYS A 100 5.58 13.07 10.51
N SER A 101 4.97 12.02 9.96
CA SER A 101 4.94 10.68 10.60
C SER A 101 6.31 10.00 10.64
N VAL A 102 7.23 10.38 9.75
CA VAL A 102 8.63 9.89 9.73
C VAL A 102 9.63 10.86 10.36
N ASN A 103 9.17 11.77 11.22
CA ASN A 103 9.94 12.85 11.86
C ASN A 103 10.57 13.87 10.88
N GLY A 104 10.14 13.86 9.62
CA GLY A 104 10.48 14.87 8.62
C GLY A 104 9.56 16.09 8.69
N TYR A 105 9.64 16.94 7.67
CA TYR A 105 8.75 18.09 7.53
C TYR A 105 8.43 18.44 6.07
N PHE A 106 7.27 19.08 5.91
CA PHE A 106 6.76 19.62 4.66
C PHE A 106 5.96 20.89 5.00
N TYR A 107 6.37 22.04 4.46
CA TYR A 107 5.69 23.33 4.68
C TYR A 107 5.83 24.24 3.45
N ILE A 108 5.01 25.29 3.38
CA ILE A 108 5.00 26.27 2.29
C ILE A 108 5.78 27.51 2.76
N GLN A 109 6.97 27.72 2.21
CA GLN A 109 7.83 28.86 2.57
C GLN A 109 7.37 30.17 1.91
N ALA A 110 6.76 30.10 0.73
CA ALA A 110 6.26 31.25 -0.01
C ALA A 110 5.02 30.86 -0.83
N MET A 111 4.08 31.79 -1.02
CA MET A 111 2.85 31.56 -1.77
C MET A 111 2.28 32.88 -2.30
N SER A 112 1.56 32.85 -3.42
CA SER A 112 0.82 34.02 -3.92
C SER A 112 -0.33 34.41 -2.97
N ASP A 113 -0.74 35.68 -3.00
CA ASP A 113 -1.85 36.18 -2.15
C ASP A 113 -3.15 35.40 -2.39
N ASN A 114 -3.41 34.99 -3.64
CA ASN A 114 -4.57 34.15 -4.01
C ASN A 114 -4.52 32.79 -3.29
N VAL A 115 -3.37 32.10 -3.35
CA VAL A 115 -3.15 30.83 -2.64
C VAL A 115 -3.28 31.03 -1.12
N GLY A 116 -2.78 32.14 -0.59
CA GLY A 116 -2.94 32.51 0.82
C GLY A 116 -4.40 32.68 1.24
N GLN A 117 -5.21 33.41 0.45
CA GLN A 117 -6.64 33.59 0.70
C GLN A 117 -7.41 32.26 0.63
N VAL A 118 -7.11 31.41 -0.35
CA VAL A 118 -7.72 30.07 -0.48
C VAL A 118 -7.39 29.19 0.73
N LEU A 119 -6.12 29.14 1.15
CA LEU A 119 -5.69 28.33 2.30
C LEU A 119 -6.22 28.86 3.64
N ASN A 120 -6.40 30.19 3.79
CA ASN A 120 -7.06 30.79 4.94
C ASN A 120 -8.55 30.42 5.00
N MET A 121 -9.26 30.46 3.87
CA MET A 121 -10.69 30.16 3.78
C MET A 121 -11.03 28.72 4.22
N VAL A 122 -10.10 27.77 4.03
CA VAL A 122 -10.25 26.37 4.48
C VAL A 122 -9.56 26.07 5.81
N GLY A 123 -9.00 27.07 6.50
CA GLY A 123 -8.33 26.91 7.81
C GLY A 123 -7.01 26.12 7.79
N MET A 124 -6.36 25.98 6.63
CA MET A 124 -5.13 25.17 6.47
C MET A 124 -3.84 25.99 6.41
N ALA A 125 -3.93 27.32 6.27
CA ALA A 125 -2.78 28.19 6.07
C ALA A 125 -1.73 28.11 7.20
N ASP A 126 -2.14 28.22 8.47
CA ASP A 126 -1.21 28.22 9.60
C ASP A 126 -0.46 26.89 9.74
N MET A 127 -1.20 25.77 9.59
CA MET A 127 -0.62 24.42 9.62
C MET A 127 0.43 24.23 8.52
N LEU A 128 0.15 24.72 7.30
CA LEU A 128 1.02 24.54 6.15
C LEU A 128 2.14 25.58 6.04
N ARG A 129 2.03 26.76 6.68
CA ARG A 129 3.09 27.80 6.69
C ARG A 129 4.14 27.60 7.78
N GLN A 130 3.84 26.87 8.84
CA GLN A 130 4.72 26.74 9.98
C GLN A 130 5.94 25.85 9.67
N LYS A 131 7.08 26.46 9.36
CA LYS A 131 8.38 25.77 9.38
C LYS A 131 8.59 25.20 10.80
N PRO A 132 8.68 23.88 10.98
CA PRO A 132 8.86 23.31 12.31
C PRO A 132 10.27 23.60 12.81
N VAL A 133 10.41 23.77 14.14
CA VAL A 133 11.71 23.92 14.77
C VAL A 133 12.41 22.56 14.75
N THR A 134 13.35 22.38 13.84
CA THR A 134 14.17 21.17 13.73
C THR A 134 14.95 20.98 15.03
N LYS A 135 14.48 20.08 15.89
CA LYS A 135 15.39 19.42 16.83
C LYS A 135 16.31 18.56 15.97
N ILE A 136 17.58 18.93 15.92
CA ILE A 136 18.61 18.07 15.32
C ILE A 136 18.71 16.83 16.19
N VAL A 137 17.93 15.81 15.84
CA VAL A 137 18.24 14.43 16.20
C VAL A 137 19.44 14.11 15.33
N GLU A 138 20.62 14.10 15.94
CA GLU A 138 21.86 13.76 15.26
C GLU A 138 21.69 12.45 14.50
N LYS A 139 22.31 12.32 13.32
CA LYS A 139 22.33 11.06 12.58
C LYS A 139 23.13 10.03 13.39
N GLN A 140 22.47 9.36 14.32
CA GLN A 140 22.98 8.17 14.95
C GLN A 140 23.19 7.13 13.86
N GLN A 141 24.44 6.97 13.45
CA GLN A 141 24.90 5.81 12.70
C GLN A 141 24.77 4.59 13.61
N GLU A 142 23.56 4.06 13.72
CA GLU A 142 23.34 2.69 14.14
C GLU A 142 23.88 1.75 13.04
N GLU A 143 25.20 1.66 12.98
CA GLU A 143 25.95 0.57 12.37
C GLU A 143 25.78 -0.70 13.23
N THR A 144 24.52 -1.08 13.45
CA THR A 144 24.16 -2.49 13.45
C THR A 144 24.62 -3.03 12.09
N PRO A 145 25.58 -3.97 12.02
CA PRO A 145 25.92 -4.61 10.76
C PRO A 145 24.68 -5.35 10.24
N GLU A 146 24.59 -5.54 8.92
CA GLU A 146 23.51 -6.33 8.33
C GLU A 146 23.46 -7.72 8.97
N GLN A 147 22.30 -8.13 9.45
CA GLN A 147 22.17 -9.35 10.24
C GLN A 147 22.27 -10.59 9.35
N TRP A 148 21.83 -10.45 8.09
CA TRP A 148 22.35 -11.18 6.94
C TRP A 148 21.97 -10.45 5.63
N ALA A 149 22.60 -10.85 4.53
CA ALA A 149 22.14 -10.52 3.18
C ALA A 149 21.62 -11.79 2.48
N ASP A 150 20.69 -11.63 1.53
CA ASP A 150 20.17 -12.71 0.68
C ASP A 150 19.70 -12.15 -0.67
N ARG A 151 20.20 -12.70 -1.79
CA ARG A 151 19.83 -12.33 -3.18
C ARG A 151 19.74 -10.81 -3.48
N GLY A 152 20.64 -10.00 -2.93
CA GLY A 152 20.63 -8.55 -3.15
C GLY A 152 19.68 -7.77 -2.22
N PHE A 153 19.19 -8.40 -1.16
CA PHE A 153 18.48 -7.76 -0.06
C PHE A 153 19.29 -7.81 1.23
N SER A 154 19.26 -6.71 1.96
CA SER A 154 19.74 -6.58 3.33
C SER A 154 18.62 -6.91 4.33
N PHE A 155 18.96 -7.56 5.45
CA PHE A 155 18.04 -7.89 6.53
C PHE A 155 18.59 -7.43 7.88
N LYS A 156 17.72 -6.82 8.71
CA LYS A 156 18.02 -6.41 10.09
C LYS A 156 16.86 -6.78 11.01
N VAL A 157 17.16 -7.32 12.19
CA VAL A 157 16.15 -7.71 13.20
C VAL A 157 16.25 -6.78 14.41
N SER A 158 15.12 -6.41 14.96
CA SER A 158 14.99 -5.92 16.33
C SER A 158 14.20 -6.93 17.15
N GLU A 159 14.72 -7.29 18.32
CA GLU A 159 13.98 -8.07 19.31
C GLU A 159 13.01 -7.14 20.07
N LEU A 160 11.76 -7.57 20.21
CA LEU A 160 10.69 -6.79 20.84
C LEU A 160 10.18 -7.42 22.14
N LEU A 161 10.08 -8.75 22.15
CA LEU A 161 9.51 -9.54 23.25
C LEU A 161 10.15 -10.94 23.21
N PRO A 162 11.27 -11.21 23.90
CA PRO A 162 12.08 -12.41 23.68
C PRO A 162 11.31 -13.75 23.70
N ASP A 163 10.35 -13.92 24.61
CA ASP A 163 9.48 -15.11 24.71
C ASP A 163 8.14 -14.98 23.96
N GLY A 164 8.04 -14.05 23.00
CA GLY A 164 6.83 -13.73 22.26
C GLY A 164 6.35 -14.88 21.37
N LYS A 165 5.15 -15.41 21.64
CA LYS A 165 4.55 -16.55 20.93
C LYS A 165 3.04 -16.45 20.91
N SER A 166 2.41 -17.24 20.03
CA SER A 166 0.97 -17.21 19.81
C SER A 166 0.37 -18.58 19.46
N ALA A 167 -0.96 -18.64 19.43
CA ALA A 167 -1.76 -19.76 18.97
C ALA A 167 -2.62 -19.31 17.77
N ALA A 168 -2.75 -20.15 16.75
CA ALA A 168 -3.56 -19.86 15.58
C ALA A 168 -4.91 -20.61 15.63
N ASN A 169 -6.01 -19.86 15.60
CA ASN A 169 -7.37 -20.38 15.58
C ASN A 169 -7.92 -20.32 14.15
N PHE A 170 -8.41 -21.45 13.65
CA PHE A 170 -8.93 -21.65 12.30
C PHE A 170 -10.45 -21.86 12.39
N TYR A 171 -11.23 -20.87 11.98
CA TYR A 171 -12.69 -20.87 12.06
C TYR A 171 -13.33 -21.19 10.72
N GLY A 172 -14.43 -21.95 10.73
CA GLY A 172 -15.24 -22.22 9.54
C GLY A 172 -14.63 -23.25 8.58
N LYS A 173 -15.08 -23.23 7.32
CA LYS A 173 -14.78 -24.24 6.29
C LYS A 173 -14.52 -23.57 4.92
N PRO A 174 -13.27 -23.21 4.57
CA PRO A 174 -12.95 -22.47 3.33
C PRO A 174 -13.42 -23.15 2.04
N ASP A 175 -13.46 -24.48 2.01
CA ASP A 175 -13.84 -25.25 0.82
C ASP A 175 -15.32 -25.03 0.41
N MET A 176 -16.17 -24.51 1.31
CA MET A 176 -17.57 -24.17 1.01
C MET A 176 -17.71 -22.98 0.05
N VAL A 177 -16.66 -22.15 -0.13
CA VAL A 177 -16.62 -21.08 -1.15
C VAL A 177 -16.81 -21.67 -2.55
N LEU A 178 -16.25 -22.86 -2.82
CA LEU A 178 -16.28 -23.52 -4.13
C LEU A 178 -17.70 -23.85 -4.63
N GLN A 179 -18.67 -23.96 -3.71
CA GLN A 179 -20.07 -24.28 -3.99
C GLN A 179 -21.02 -23.12 -3.64
N SER A 180 -20.50 -21.99 -3.14
CA SER A 180 -21.29 -20.91 -2.51
C SER A 180 -22.32 -21.42 -1.49
N GLY A 181 -21.89 -22.41 -0.70
CA GLY A 181 -22.75 -23.20 0.18
C GLY A 181 -22.93 -22.64 1.59
N PHE A 182 -22.47 -21.41 1.86
CA PHE A 182 -22.56 -20.82 3.20
C PHE A 182 -24.00 -20.45 3.58
N VAL A 183 -24.38 -20.81 4.80
CA VAL A 183 -25.65 -20.48 5.45
C VAL A 183 -25.40 -19.79 6.80
N ALA A 184 -26.47 -19.29 7.44
CA ALA A 184 -26.37 -18.48 8.65
C ALA A 184 -25.68 -19.19 9.82
N GLU A 185 -25.84 -20.51 9.92
CA GLU A 185 -25.25 -21.39 10.94
C GLU A 185 -23.72 -21.46 10.86
N ASN A 186 -23.16 -21.25 9.66
CA ASN A 186 -21.71 -21.25 9.45
C ASN A 186 -21.07 -19.92 9.83
N ALA A 187 -21.86 -18.86 9.96
CA ALA A 187 -21.40 -17.50 10.17
C ALA A 187 -21.25 -17.16 11.67
N ARG A 188 -20.30 -16.28 11.99
CA ARG A 188 -20.08 -15.79 13.37
C ARG A 188 -19.81 -14.30 13.39
N LYS A 189 -20.34 -13.58 14.40
CA LYS A 189 -19.91 -12.21 14.68
C LYS A 189 -18.55 -12.23 15.38
N VAL A 190 -17.63 -11.39 14.92
CA VAL A 190 -16.27 -11.23 15.42
C VAL A 190 -16.05 -9.76 15.76
N GLN A 191 -15.42 -9.48 16.89
CA GLN A 191 -15.04 -8.12 17.31
C GLN A 191 -13.51 -7.95 17.24
N SER A 192 -13.05 -6.74 16.98
CA SER A 192 -11.62 -6.39 16.98
C SER A 192 -11.08 -6.19 18.40
N GLU A 193 -9.87 -6.68 18.66
CA GLU A 193 -9.16 -6.48 19.93
C GLU A 193 -7.73 -5.97 19.65
N GLU A 194 -7.17 -5.17 20.55
CA GLU A 194 -5.90 -4.45 20.36
C GLU A 194 -4.71 -5.31 19.92
N LYS A 195 -4.67 -6.59 20.29
CA LYS A 195 -3.59 -7.53 19.93
C LYS A 195 -4.04 -8.70 19.05
N GLN A 196 -5.23 -8.67 18.44
CA GLN A 196 -5.68 -9.74 17.53
C GLN A 196 -5.41 -9.38 16.07
N PHE A 197 -5.02 -10.39 15.31
CA PHE A 197 -4.79 -10.30 13.87
C PHE A 197 -5.52 -11.46 13.18
N ALA A 198 -6.29 -11.16 12.15
CA ALA A 198 -7.06 -12.19 11.45
C ALA A 198 -7.24 -11.91 9.96
N ILE A 199 -7.43 -12.96 9.18
CA ILE A 199 -7.62 -12.94 7.73
C ILE A 199 -8.59 -14.04 7.29
N GLY A 200 -9.42 -13.78 6.29
CA GLY A 200 -10.38 -14.75 5.78
C GLY A 200 -11.52 -14.11 5.00
N LEU A 201 -12.70 -14.73 5.03
CA LEU A 201 -13.87 -14.24 4.30
C LEU A 201 -14.99 -13.80 5.26
N GLY A 202 -15.51 -12.59 5.03
CA GLY A 202 -16.41 -11.91 5.96
C GLY A 202 -16.92 -10.58 5.38
N ALA A 203 -17.76 -9.87 6.15
CA ALA A 203 -18.22 -8.53 5.80
C ALA A 203 -18.63 -7.75 7.06
N ILE A 204 -18.45 -6.42 7.01
CA ILE A 204 -18.93 -5.52 8.06
C ILE A 204 -20.47 -5.48 8.04
N GLY A 205 -21.06 -5.78 9.20
CA GLY A 205 -22.49 -5.97 9.43
C GLY A 205 -22.74 -6.97 10.57
N ASP A 206 -23.91 -6.93 11.18
CA ASP A 206 -24.21 -7.57 12.46
C ASP A 206 -24.82 -8.98 12.32
N SER A 207 -25.32 -9.33 11.13
CA SER A 207 -25.89 -10.65 10.86
C SER A 207 -25.56 -11.18 9.46
N PHE A 208 -25.68 -12.50 9.29
CA PHE A 208 -25.58 -13.15 7.97
C PHE A 208 -26.56 -12.56 6.95
N ASN A 209 -27.78 -12.21 7.36
CA ASN A 209 -28.81 -11.70 6.45
C ASN A 209 -28.49 -10.30 5.91
N GLU A 210 -27.78 -9.46 6.67
CA GLU A 210 -27.22 -8.20 6.17
C GLU A 210 -26.02 -8.46 5.24
N CYS A 211 -25.13 -9.35 5.65
CA CYS A 211 -23.85 -9.57 4.99
C CYS A 211 -23.89 -10.48 3.75
N LYS A 212 -24.96 -11.25 3.52
CA LYS A 212 -25.01 -12.32 2.50
C LYS A 212 -24.77 -11.92 1.05
N ASN A 213 -24.87 -10.62 0.73
CA ASN A 213 -24.58 -10.09 -0.59
C ASN A 213 -23.16 -9.50 -0.70
N ARG A 214 -22.41 -9.39 0.41
CA ARG A 214 -21.14 -8.65 0.50
C ARG A 214 -19.94 -9.46 1.01
N PHE A 215 -20.10 -10.70 1.49
CA PHE A 215 -18.97 -11.48 2.06
C PHE A 215 -17.81 -11.64 1.08
N GLY A 216 -16.68 -11.00 1.40
CA GLY A 216 -15.45 -10.97 0.60
C GLY A 216 -14.21 -10.98 1.50
N GLU A 217 -13.04 -10.71 0.92
CA GLU A 217 -11.75 -10.76 1.59
C GLU A 217 -11.65 -9.70 2.70
N TYR A 218 -11.50 -10.15 3.96
CA TYR A 218 -11.28 -9.26 5.11
C TYR A 218 -9.92 -9.46 5.75
N MET A 219 -9.47 -8.43 6.46
CA MET A 219 -8.40 -8.50 7.44
C MET A 219 -8.73 -7.70 8.70
N MET A 220 -8.23 -8.18 9.84
CA MET A 220 -8.30 -7.54 11.15
C MET A 220 -6.87 -7.26 11.61
N VAL A 221 -6.65 -6.03 12.06
CA VAL A 221 -5.33 -5.48 12.42
C VAL A 221 -5.49 -4.67 13.71
N GLY A 222 -5.39 -5.37 14.85
CA GLY A 222 -5.68 -4.82 16.16
C GLY A 222 -7.13 -4.32 16.25
N LYS A 223 -7.29 -3.04 16.59
CA LYS A 223 -8.58 -2.33 16.73
C LYS A 223 -9.33 -2.06 15.41
N ASN A 224 -8.73 -2.41 14.28
CA ASN A 224 -9.18 -2.01 12.94
C ASN A 224 -9.59 -3.24 12.13
N ILE A 225 -10.69 -3.12 11.39
CA ILE A 225 -11.19 -4.13 10.44
C ILE A 225 -11.30 -3.48 9.07
N ALA A 226 -10.82 -4.17 8.04
CA ALA A 226 -10.94 -3.73 6.65
C ALA A 226 -11.35 -4.92 5.77
N TYR A 227 -12.21 -4.71 4.77
CA TYR A 227 -12.59 -5.76 3.84
C TYR A 227 -12.98 -5.23 2.46
N LEU A 228 -12.85 -6.06 1.42
CA LEU A 228 -13.37 -5.77 0.09
C LEU A 228 -14.76 -6.41 -0.07
N PRO A 229 -15.84 -5.63 -0.27
CA PRO A 229 -17.18 -6.17 -0.46
C PRO A 229 -17.29 -6.95 -1.78
N ALA A 230 -17.72 -8.21 -1.69
CA ALA A 230 -18.01 -9.05 -2.86
C ALA A 230 -19.40 -8.76 -3.44
N ASP A 231 -19.69 -7.48 -3.68
CA ASP A 231 -20.95 -6.95 -4.20
C ASP A 231 -20.81 -6.25 -5.57
N GLY A 232 -19.61 -6.32 -6.17
CA GLY A 232 -19.27 -5.72 -7.46
C GLY A 232 -18.86 -4.24 -7.41
N SER A 233 -18.87 -3.59 -6.23
CA SER A 233 -18.45 -2.19 -6.07
C SER A 233 -16.96 -1.94 -6.35
N LYS A 234 -16.11 -2.97 -6.13
CA LYS A 234 -14.63 -2.91 -6.20
C LYS A 234 -14.02 -1.76 -5.38
N LYS A 235 -14.63 -1.44 -4.22
CA LYS A 235 -14.14 -0.45 -3.27
C LYS A 235 -14.08 -1.07 -1.88
N PRO A 236 -12.91 -1.14 -1.23
CA PRO A 236 -12.82 -1.64 0.13
C PRO A 236 -13.49 -0.69 1.12
N ASP A 237 -13.90 -1.25 2.25
CA ASP A 237 -14.60 -0.59 3.34
C ASP A 237 -13.96 -0.99 4.68
N TYR A 238 -13.98 -0.12 5.68
CA TYR A 238 -13.26 -0.33 6.93
C TYR A 238 -13.95 0.30 8.15
N MET A 239 -13.69 -0.28 9.32
CA MET A 239 -14.20 0.22 10.60
C MET A 239 -13.08 0.23 11.65
N VAL A 240 -12.90 1.42 12.25
CA VAL A 240 -11.91 1.72 13.30
C VAL A 240 -12.63 1.71 14.65
N SER A 241 -12.10 1.00 15.66
CA SER A 241 -12.63 1.11 17.02
C SER A 241 -12.25 2.46 17.63
N SER A 242 -13.23 3.25 18.09
CA SER A 242 -13.00 4.58 18.65
C SER A 242 -14.06 4.96 19.68
N GLY A 243 -13.63 5.43 20.85
CA GLY A 243 -14.51 5.76 21.97
C GLY A 243 -15.29 4.54 22.47
N GLN A 244 -16.59 4.50 22.18
CA GLN A 244 -17.48 3.37 22.51
C GLN A 244 -17.74 2.43 21.32
N LEU A 245 -17.31 2.79 20.10
CA LEU A 245 -17.41 1.92 18.94
C LEU A 245 -16.31 0.85 18.99
N ILE A 246 -16.71 -0.42 19.02
CA ILE A 246 -15.84 -1.57 18.80
C ILE A 246 -16.10 -2.07 17.39
N ALA A 247 -15.05 -2.13 16.56
CA ALA A 247 -15.19 -2.64 15.20
C ALA A 247 -15.57 -4.13 15.22
N SER A 248 -16.44 -4.54 14.31
CA SER A 248 -16.92 -5.92 14.22
C SER A 248 -17.37 -6.29 12.81
N LEU A 249 -17.32 -7.58 12.50
CA LEU A 249 -17.71 -8.15 11.21
C LEU A 249 -18.42 -9.49 11.40
N THR A 250 -19.24 -9.88 10.42
CA THR A 250 -19.76 -11.25 10.31
C THR A 250 -18.80 -12.05 9.42
N GLU A 251 -18.20 -13.10 9.98
CA GLU A 251 -17.23 -13.99 9.36
C GLU A 251 -17.92 -15.27 8.83
N LEU A 252 -17.38 -15.84 7.74
CA LEU A 252 -17.70 -17.18 7.25
C LEU A 252 -16.57 -18.19 7.51
N TYR A 253 -15.32 -17.75 7.38
CA TYR A 253 -14.14 -18.48 7.84
C TYR A 253 -12.97 -17.51 8.08
N GLY A 254 -12.00 -17.90 8.90
CA GLY A 254 -10.80 -17.09 9.12
C GLY A 254 -9.67 -17.82 9.86
N ILE A 255 -8.47 -17.27 9.75
CA ILE A 255 -7.29 -17.60 10.58
C ILE A 255 -7.05 -16.42 11.51
N HIS A 256 -6.95 -16.67 12.82
CA HIS A 256 -6.74 -15.65 13.86
C HIS A 256 -5.52 -15.99 14.69
N PHE A 257 -4.70 -14.99 15.06
CA PHE A 257 -3.59 -15.14 16.00
C PHE A 257 -3.35 -13.84 16.79
N GLY A 258 -2.84 -13.99 18.02
CA GLY A 258 -2.44 -12.86 18.86
C GLY A 258 -1.05 -12.33 18.49
N GLY A 259 -0.89 -11.01 18.47
CA GLY A 259 0.34 -10.30 18.08
C GLY A 259 1.36 -10.10 19.19
N ASN A 260 1.75 -11.18 19.88
CA ASN A 260 2.88 -11.16 20.82
C ASN A 260 4.21 -11.30 20.05
N PHE A 261 4.52 -10.36 19.17
CA PHE A 261 5.65 -10.47 18.23
C PHE A 261 7.01 -10.40 18.94
N PRO A 262 7.85 -11.46 18.92
CA PRO A 262 9.21 -11.41 19.44
C PRO A 262 10.17 -10.65 18.53
N HIS A 263 9.90 -10.61 17.22
CA HIS A 263 10.84 -10.07 16.23
C HIS A 263 10.17 -9.07 15.29
N LEU A 264 10.89 -7.98 15.03
CA LEU A 264 10.68 -7.06 13.91
C LEU A 264 11.81 -7.26 12.91
N LEU A 265 11.50 -7.76 11.72
CA LEU A 265 12.44 -7.90 10.60
C LEU A 265 12.25 -6.75 9.61
N ARG A 266 13.24 -5.87 9.49
CA ARG A 266 13.38 -4.93 8.37
C ARG A 266 14.08 -5.63 7.21
N PHE A 267 13.57 -5.44 6.00
CA PHE A 267 14.22 -5.85 4.75
C PHE A 267 14.29 -4.69 3.76
N GLN A 268 15.37 -4.61 2.99
CA GLN A 268 15.56 -3.56 1.98
C GLN A 268 16.44 -4.05 0.84
N GLY A 269 16.00 -3.85 -0.40
CA GLY A 269 16.81 -4.13 -1.59
C GLY A 269 18.03 -3.22 -1.71
N ASN A 270 19.11 -3.74 -2.31
CA ASN A 270 20.38 -3.01 -2.44
C ASN A 270 20.37 -1.96 -3.56
N ASP A 271 19.37 -1.98 -4.45
CA ASP A 271 19.08 -0.94 -5.42
C ASP A 271 17.56 -0.72 -5.59
N GLU A 272 17.16 0.37 -6.25
CA GLU A 272 15.74 0.74 -6.49
C GLU A 272 14.92 -0.27 -7.31
N LYS A 273 15.57 -1.22 -7.98
CA LYS A 273 14.93 -2.20 -8.88
C LYS A 273 14.84 -3.59 -8.23
N SER A 274 15.48 -3.77 -7.08
CA SER A 274 15.51 -5.01 -6.33
C SER A 274 14.13 -5.31 -5.77
N THR A 275 13.56 -6.44 -6.17
CA THR A 275 12.29 -6.96 -5.64
C THR A 275 12.49 -8.36 -5.04
N ILE A 276 11.74 -8.67 -3.98
CA ILE A 276 11.75 -9.98 -3.31
C ILE A 276 10.35 -10.58 -3.27
N GLY A 277 10.22 -11.85 -3.68
CA GLY A 277 8.97 -12.60 -3.64
C GLY A 277 8.54 -12.98 -2.22
N LEU A 278 7.23 -13.06 -2.01
CA LEU A 278 6.58 -13.46 -0.76
C LEU A 278 7.10 -14.81 -0.20
N SER A 279 7.39 -15.77 -1.07
CA SER A 279 7.97 -17.07 -0.74
C SER A 279 9.38 -16.93 -0.13
N ARG A 280 10.22 -16.08 -0.71
CA ARG A 280 11.60 -15.85 -0.26
C ARG A 280 11.64 -15.00 1.01
N LEU A 281 10.68 -14.11 1.19
CA LEU A 281 10.40 -13.48 2.49
C LEU A 281 10.00 -14.53 3.53
N ALA A 282 9.05 -15.43 3.23
CA ALA A 282 8.64 -16.49 4.15
C ALA A 282 9.79 -17.45 4.52
N GLU A 283 10.69 -17.79 3.58
CA GLU A 283 11.92 -18.54 3.87
C GLU A 283 12.84 -17.79 4.85
N ASN A 284 12.99 -16.47 4.70
CA ASN A 284 13.77 -15.65 5.63
C ASN A 284 13.07 -15.48 6.99
N PHE A 285 11.73 -15.42 7.05
CA PHE A 285 10.96 -15.45 8.30
C PHE A 285 11.15 -16.79 9.03
N ARG A 286 11.18 -17.92 8.31
CA ARG A 286 11.50 -19.24 8.87
C ARG A 286 12.94 -19.30 9.39
N LYS A 287 13.91 -18.81 8.61
CA LYS A 287 15.33 -18.76 8.98
C LYS A 287 15.55 -17.99 10.29
N LEU A 288 14.81 -16.91 10.49
CA LEU A 288 14.83 -16.11 11.72
C LEU A 288 14.21 -16.85 12.91
N THR A 289 12.96 -17.31 12.77
CA THR A 289 12.19 -17.90 13.89
C THR A 289 12.57 -19.34 14.24
N ASN A 290 13.14 -20.08 13.29
CA ASN A 290 13.27 -21.53 13.30
C ASN A 290 11.94 -22.28 13.59
N ALA A 291 10.79 -21.63 13.36
CA ALA A 291 9.47 -22.18 13.62
C ALA A 291 8.91 -22.90 12.39
N ASP A 292 8.06 -23.91 12.60
CA ASP A 292 7.34 -24.59 11.52
C ASP A 292 6.07 -23.84 11.07
N GLN A 293 5.59 -22.91 11.90
CA GLN A 293 4.38 -22.11 11.66
C GLN A 293 4.57 -20.72 12.25
N ILE A 294 4.15 -19.67 11.53
CA ILE A 294 4.27 -18.27 11.96
C ILE A 294 3.02 -17.46 11.57
N GLY A 295 2.67 -16.50 12.42
CA GLY A 295 1.83 -15.36 12.07
C GLY A 295 2.71 -14.15 11.73
N ILE A 296 2.28 -13.32 10.79
CA ILE A 296 2.97 -12.07 10.42
C ILE A 296 2.02 -10.88 10.30
N VAL A 297 2.56 -9.69 10.56
CA VAL A 297 2.01 -8.43 10.09
C VAL A 297 3.16 -7.68 9.41
N MET A 298 2.98 -7.29 8.15
CA MET A 298 4.04 -6.70 7.33
C MET A 298 3.59 -5.39 6.72
N VAL A 299 4.35 -4.32 6.95
CA VAL A 299 4.18 -3.03 6.28
C VAL A 299 5.31 -2.90 5.27
N ALA A 300 4.98 -2.99 3.98
CA ALA A 300 5.97 -3.10 2.90
C ALA A 300 5.56 -2.36 1.64
N GLU A 301 6.55 -1.83 0.93
CA GLU A 301 6.36 -1.25 -0.40
C GLU A 301 6.22 -2.37 -1.44
N SER A 302 5.14 -2.31 -2.23
CA SER A 302 4.83 -3.26 -3.30
C SER A 302 5.79 -3.12 -4.49
N GLY A 303 6.40 -4.24 -4.86
CA GLY A 303 7.08 -4.44 -6.15
C GLY A 303 6.19 -5.09 -7.21
N GLY A 304 4.87 -5.11 -6.97
CA GLY A 304 3.87 -5.77 -7.81
C GLY A 304 3.16 -6.90 -7.04
N LEU A 305 1.87 -6.70 -6.74
CA LEU A 305 1.03 -7.70 -6.09
C LEU A 305 0.38 -8.63 -7.13
N ILE A 306 0.40 -9.93 -6.82
CA ILE A 306 -0.35 -10.99 -7.49
C ILE A 306 -1.38 -11.53 -6.50
N GLY A 307 -2.65 -11.52 -6.87
CA GLY A 307 -3.74 -11.84 -5.96
C GLY A 307 -5.11 -11.96 -6.62
N ALA A 308 -6.10 -12.27 -5.78
CA ALA A 308 -7.50 -12.38 -6.17
C ALA A 308 -8.43 -11.80 -5.08
N SER A 309 -9.66 -11.51 -5.48
CA SER A 309 -10.76 -11.18 -4.58
C SER A 309 -12.12 -11.57 -5.16
N LEU A 310 -13.09 -11.93 -4.31
CA LEU A 310 -14.43 -12.25 -4.75
C LEU A 310 -15.15 -10.98 -5.23
N ASN A 311 -15.74 -11.05 -6.42
CA ASN A 311 -16.64 -10.02 -6.95
C ASN A 311 -18.12 -10.37 -6.73
N ALA A 312 -18.41 -11.59 -6.24
CA ALA A 312 -19.74 -12.02 -5.79
C ALA A 312 -19.66 -12.88 -4.52
N SER A 313 -20.43 -12.53 -3.50
CA SER A 313 -20.45 -13.23 -2.20
C SER A 313 -20.91 -14.71 -2.31
N PRO A 314 -20.23 -15.68 -1.66
CA PRO A 314 -20.43 -17.13 -1.85
C PRO A 314 -21.59 -17.70 -1.02
N VAL A 315 -22.77 -17.16 -1.26
CA VAL A 315 -24.05 -17.56 -0.64
C VAL A 315 -25.06 -17.85 -1.76
N ASP A 316 -26.16 -18.56 -1.43
CA ASP A 316 -27.26 -18.88 -2.34
C ASP A 316 -26.84 -19.70 -3.58
N GLY A 317 -25.76 -20.51 -3.49
CA GLY A 317 -25.36 -21.46 -4.53
C GLY A 317 -24.79 -20.86 -5.82
N LYS A 318 -24.33 -19.59 -5.78
CA LYS A 318 -23.71 -18.90 -6.93
C LYS A 318 -22.49 -19.65 -7.49
N LYS A 319 -22.35 -19.69 -8.80
CA LYS A 319 -21.30 -20.46 -9.51
C LYS A 319 -19.98 -19.69 -9.70
N ILE A 320 -19.39 -19.21 -8.61
CA ILE A 320 -18.24 -18.27 -8.64
C ILE A 320 -17.04 -18.75 -9.51
N PHE A 321 -16.79 -20.06 -9.59
CA PHE A 321 -15.66 -20.63 -10.34
C PHE A 321 -16.06 -21.32 -11.65
N SER A 322 -17.32 -21.18 -12.10
CA SER A 322 -17.78 -21.75 -13.39
C SER A 322 -17.52 -20.81 -14.55
N PHE A 323 -17.38 -21.34 -15.76
CA PHE A 323 -17.37 -20.53 -16.98
C PHE A 323 -18.79 -20.45 -17.56
N PRO A 324 -19.29 -19.25 -17.95
CA PRO A 324 -18.57 -17.97 -18.02
C PRO A 324 -18.54 -17.14 -16.73
N GLU A 325 -19.31 -17.50 -15.71
CA GLU A 325 -19.63 -16.67 -14.52
C GLU A 325 -18.39 -16.13 -13.77
N VAL A 326 -17.29 -16.88 -13.74
CA VAL A 326 -16.02 -16.53 -13.09
C VAL A 326 -15.42 -15.19 -13.57
N LYS A 327 -15.73 -14.77 -14.81
CA LYS A 327 -15.27 -13.47 -15.35
C LYS A 327 -15.87 -12.25 -14.64
N GLU A 328 -17.02 -12.43 -13.99
CA GLU A 328 -17.79 -11.36 -13.34
C GLU A 328 -17.89 -11.57 -11.82
N THR A 329 -17.57 -12.77 -11.33
CA THR A 329 -17.72 -13.17 -9.93
C THR A 329 -16.39 -13.34 -9.19
N LEU A 330 -15.25 -13.34 -9.88
CA LEU A 330 -13.90 -13.35 -9.32
C LEU A 330 -13.04 -12.26 -9.98
N ASN A 331 -12.45 -11.37 -9.18
CA ASN A 331 -11.36 -10.51 -9.60
C ASN A 331 -10.03 -11.26 -9.42
N PHE A 332 -9.13 -11.13 -10.39
CA PHE A 332 -7.74 -11.58 -10.27
C PHE A 332 -6.81 -10.58 -10.97
N THR A 333 -5.59 -10.43 -10.47
CA THR A 333 -4.58 -9.57 -11.08
C THR A 333 -4.16 -10.13 -12.44
N THR A 334 -4.40 -9.38 -13.52
CA THR A 334 -3.98 -9.75 -14.89
C THR A 334 -2.56 -9.33 -15.24
N GLU A 335 -1.98 -8.45 -14.43
CA GLU A 335 -0.59 -7.99 -14.44
C GLU A 335 -0.20 -7.63 -12.97
N PRO A 336 1.09 -7.47 -12.63
CA PRO A 336 1.51 -7.12 -11.26
C PRO A 336 0.90 -5.79 -10.81
N ALA A 337 -0.03 -5.86 -9.85
CA ALA A 337 -0.85 -4.72 -9.44
C ALA A 337 -0.17 -3.84 -8.38
N HIS A 338 -0.65 -2.62 -8.22
CA HIS A 338 -0.30 -1.73 -7.09
C HIS A 338 1.21 -1.51 -6.90
N ASN A 339 2.00 -1.45 -7.98
CA ASN A 339 3.43 -1.16 -7.92
C ASN A 339 3.70 0.16 -7.19
N LYS A 340 4.75 0.20 -6.36
CA LYS A 340 5.21 1.36 -5.56
C LYS A 340 4.24 1.85 -4.48
N MET A 341 3.03 1.28 -4.38
CA MET A 341 2.10 1.55 -3.28
C MET A 341 2.58 0.91 -1.98
N LEU A 342 2.06 1.41 -0.86
CA LEU A 342 2.32 0.85 0.46
C LEU A 342 1.28 -0.23 0.78
N THR A 343 1.73 -1.33 1.37
CA THR A 343 0.87 -2.46 1.76
C THR A 343 0.93 -2.70 3.26
N LEU A 344 -0.21 -3.02 3.86
CA LEU A 344 -0.33 -3.62 5.18
C LEU A 344 -0.86 -5.05 4.97
N SER A 345 0.03 -6.03 5.11
CA SER A 345 -0.29 -7.45 4.93
C SER A 345 -0.41 -8.15 6.28
N VAL A 346 -1.47 -8.95 6.47
CA VAL A 346 -1.53 -9.93 7.56
C VAL A 346 -1.47 -11.32 6.94
N GLY A 347 -0.68 -12.22 7.54
CA GLY A 347 -0.42 -13.53 6.98
C GLY A 347 -0.22 -14.62 8.03
N TYR A 348 -0.56 -15.84 7.65
CA TYR A 348 -0.16 -17.06 8.34
C TYR A 348 0.62 -17.94 7.37
N PHE A 349 1.75 -18.48 7.81
CA PHE A 349 2.57 -19.43 7.04
C PHE A 349 2.77 -20.76 7.78
N SER A 350 2.83 -21.84 7.01
CA SER A 350 3.13 -23.20 7.45
C SER A 350 4.23 -23.79 6.57
N PHE A 351 5.35 -24.15 7.17
CA PHE A 351 6.52 -24.72 6.48
C PHE A 351 6.54 -26.25 6.49
N THR A 352 5.65 -26.87 7.27
CA THR A 352 5.39 -28.31 7.30
C THR A 352 4.04 -28.67 6.68
N LYS A 353 3.92 -29.92 6.22
CA LYS A 353 2.69 -30.45 5.61
C LYS A 353 1.70 -30.88 6.70
N ASN A 354 0.63 -30.13 6.88
CA ASN A 354 -0.52 -30.47 7.72
C ASN A 354 -1.81 -30.36 6.87
N ALA A 355 -2.67 -31.37 6.93
CA ALA A 355 -3.86 -31.47 6.08
C ALA A 355 -4.98 -30.50 6.45
N GLU A 356 -5.08 -30.10 7.73
CA GLU A 356 -6.09 -29.16 8.22
C GLU A 356 -5.69 -27.71 7.92
N THR A 357 -4.42 -27.33 8.15
CA THR A 357 -3.92 -26.00 7.72
C THR A 357 -3.90 -25.86 6.20
N ALA A 358 -3.78 -26.96 5.44
CA ALA A 358 -3.80 -26.95 3.98
C ALA A 358 -5.15 -26.54 3.37
N LYS A 359 -6.27 -26.69 4.07
CA LYS A 359 -7.60 -26.22 3.61
C LYS A 359 -7.65 -24.69 3.56
N PHE A 360 -7.09 -24.05 4.57
CA PHE A 360 -7.02 -22.59 4.68
C PHE A 360 -5.89 -21.98 3.83
N THR A 361 -4.71 -22.60 3.78
CA THR A 361 -3.53 -22.07 3.08
C THR A 361 -3.43 -22.53 1.62
N ARG A 362 -2.58 -21.87 0.83
CA ARG A 362 -2.18 -22.23 -0.55
C ARG A 362 -0.65 -22.34 -0.64
N PRO A 363 -0.06 -23.13 -1.55
CA PRO A 363 1.38 -23.13 -1.78
C PRO A 363 1.86 -21.73 -2.18
N LEU A 364 3.02 -21.30 -1.69
CA LEU A 364 3.61 -20.02 -2.13
C LEU A 364 4.33 -20.12 -3.49
N GLN A 365 4.71 -21.34 -3.88
CA GLN A 365 5.30 -21.68 -5.17
C GLN A 365 4.87 -23.10 -5.57
N ALA A 366 4.85 -23.38 -6.88
CA ALA A 366 4.53 -24.70 -7.41
C ALA A 366 5.40 -25.79 -6.77
N GLY A 367 4.76 -26.87 -6.28
CA GLY A 367 5.43 -28.01 -5.63
C GLY A 367 6.02 -27.74 -4.24
N SER A 368 6.03 -26.51 -3.72
CA SER A 368 6.63 -26.17 -2.43
C SER A 368 5.88 -26.77 -1.24
N SER A 369 6.62 -27.13 -0.18
CA SER A 369 6.03 -27.47 1.12
C SER A 369 5.59 -26.22 1.91
N THR A 370 6.13 -25.05 1.58
CA THR A 370 5.76 -23.78 2.21
C THR A 370 4.40 -23.33 1.69
N ARG A 371 3.46 -23.17 2.62
CA ARG A 371 2.10 -22.67 2.34
C ARG A 371 1.84 -21.41 3.13
N GLY A 372 1.00 -20.54 2.61
CA GLY A 372 0.51 -19.36 3.32
C GLY A 372 -0.95 -19.05 3.03
N HIS A 373 -1.49 -18.12 3.81
CA HIS A 373 -2.71 -17.37 3.53
C HIS A 373 -2.36 -15.94 3.93
N VAL A 374 -2.46 -14.99 3.01
CA VAL A 374 -2.00 -13.61 3.24
C VAL A 374 -2.99 -12.66 2.57
N HIS A 375 -3.56 -11.74 3.35
CA HIS A 375 -4.39 -10.65 2.82
C HIS A 375 -3.62 -9.34 2.97
N ALA A 376 -3.64 -8.52 1.93
CA ALA A 376 -2.93 -7.23 1.87
C ALA A 376 -3.89 -6.09 1.59
N ALA A 377 -3.98 -5.14 2.53
CA ALA A 377 -4.58 -3.83 2.32
C ALA A 377 -3.58 -2.91 1.62
N VAL A 378 -4.06 -2.17 0.61
CA VAL A 378 -3.25 -1.31 -0.25
C VAL A 378 -3.57 0.16 0.04
N PHE A 379 -2.53 0.98 0.17
CA PHE A 379 -2.59 2.41 0.43
C PHE A 379 -1.67 3.18 -0.54
N PRO A 380 -1.89 4.49 -0.77
CA PRO A 380 -0.89 5.35 -1.41
C PRO A 380 0.47 5.24 -0.70
N TYR A 381 1.55 5.60 -1.39
CA TYR A 381 2.87 5.58 -0.78
C TYR A 381 2.93 6.52 0.44
N VAL A 382 3.47 5.99 1.54
CA VAL A 382 3.81 6.74 2.74
C VAL A 382 5.22 6.29 3.15
N PRO A 383 6.15 7.20 3.48
CA PRO A 383 7.43 6.79 4.02
C PRO A 383 7.27 6.10 5.37
N LEU A 384 8.19 5.19 5.68
CA LEU A 384 8.22 4.45 6.96
C LEU A 384 9.37 4.96 7.84
N LYS A 385 9.13 5.00 9.15
CA LYS A 385 10.18 5.36 10.14
C LYS A 385 11.36 4.39 10.00
N LYS A 386 12.56 4.91 9.69
CA LYS A 386 13.77 4.09 9.47
C LYS A 386 14.29 3.40 10.74
N THR A 387 13.99 3.96 11.92
CA THR A 387 14.27 3.44 13.26
C THR A 387 13.05 3.66 14.15
N ALA A 388 12.90 2.87 15.23
CA ALA A 388 11.80 2.97 16.19
C ALA A 388 10.38 3.06 15.57
N ILE A 389 10.11 2.16 14.60
CA ILE A 389 8.76 1.99 14.03
C ILE A 389 7.90 1.13 14.98
N ASP A 390 6.76 1.66 15.42
CA ASP A 390 5.75 0.90 16.16
C ASP A 390 4.64 0.41 15.22
N LEU A 391 4.10 -0.79 15.49
CA LEU A 391 3.06 -1.40 14.68
C LEU A 391 1.72 -0.66 14.82
N ASN A 392 1.33 -0.30 16.04
CA ASN A 392 0.04 0.33 16.30
C ASN A 392 0.02 1.76 15.79
N GLU A 393 1.08 2.54 16.03
CA GLU A 393 1.24 3.87 15.42
C GLU A 393 1.14 3.82 13.89
N THR A 394 1.73 2.79 13.26
CA THR A 394 1.71 2.65 11.80
C THR A 394 0.32 2.25 11.29
N ILE A 395 -0.36 1.30 11.93
CA ILE A 395 -1.73 0.90 11.59
C ILE A 395 -2.69 2.10 11.77
N ASP A 396 -2.65 2.75 12.93
CA ASP A 396 -3.53 3.88 13.24
C ASP A 396 -3.24 5.09 12.33
N PHE A 397 -1.98 5.32 11.93
CA PHE A 397 -1.69 6.32 10.90
C PHE A 397 -2.37 5.98 9.56
N LEU A 398 -2.21 4.74 9.07
CA LEU A 398 -2.77 4.32 7.79
C LEU A 398 -4.29 4.49 7.76
N PHE A 399 -5.02 3.95 8.74
CA PHE A 399 -6.48 4.03 8.76
C PHE A 399 -7.06 5.42 9.08
N ASN A 400 -6.31 6.32 9.71
CA ASN A 400 -6.79 7.69 10.02
C ASN A 400 -6.25 8.78 9.06
N THR A 401 -5.34 8.45 8.14
CA THR A 401 -4.71 9.43 7.24
C THR A 401 -4.63 9.01 5.77
N SER A 402 -4.51 7.71 5.46
CA SER A 402 -4.37 7.21 4.09
C SER A 402 -5.71 6.73 3.53
N GLU A 403 -5.89 6.80 2.22
CA GLU A 403 -7.03 6.18 1.54
C GLU A 403 -6.76 4.68 1.37
N LEU A 404 -7.71 3.82 1.75
CA LEU A 404 -7.65 2.40 1.50
C LEU A 404 -8.08 2.13 0.05
N ILE A 405 -7.16 1.67 -0.80
CA ILE A 405 -7.33 1.56 -2.25
C ILE A 405 -7.92 0.21 -2.64
N ASP A 406 -7.40 -0.88 -2.08
CA ASP A 406 -7.78 -2.26 -2.43
C ASP A 406 -7.47 -3.23 -1.27
N ILE A 407 -8.07 -4.43 -1.29
CA ILE A 407 -7.67 -5.57 -0.47
C ILE A 407 -7.61 -6.82 -1.34
N LEU A 408 -6.45 -7.46 -1.37
CA LEU A 408 -6.20 -8.69 -2.14
C LEU A 408 -5.86 -9.86 -1.22
N HIS A 409 -6.43 -11.04 -1.49
CA HIS A 409 -5.81 -12.30 -1.08
C HIS A 409 -4.62 -12.53 -2.00
N LEU A 410 -3.40 -12.50 -1.46
CA LEU A 410 -2.19 -12.72 -2.23
C LEU A 410 -2.09 -14.18 -2.65
N THR A 411 -1.86 -14.41 -3.94
CA THR A 411 -1.76 -15.75 -4.55
C THR A 411 -0.42 -15.93 -5.26
N ASN A 412 -0.11 -17.17 -5.59
CA ASN A 412 0.91 -17.50 -6.58
C ASN A 412 0.22 -18.07 -7.82
N ASP A 413 0.46 -17.45 -8.96
CA ASP A 413 -0.07 -17.80 -10.27
C ASP A 413 0.95 -18.66 -11.03
N ASP A 414 0.83 -19.98 -10.90
CA ASP A 414 1.75 -21.00 -11.43
C ASP A 414 1.37 -21.56 -12.81
N ARG A 415 0.53 -20.85 -13.59
CA ARG A 415 0.17 -21.25 -14.97
C ARG A 415 1.42 -21.33 -15.85
N GLU A 416 1.81 -22.54 -16.29
CA GLU A 416 3.11 -22.85 -16.94
C GLU A 416 3.60 -21.88 -18.03
N ILE A 417 2.69 -21.27 -18.82
CA ILE A 417 3.02 -20.43 -19.98
C ILE A 417 2.70 -18.93 -19.75
N SER A 418 1.83 -18.60 -18.80
CA SER A 418 1.28 -17.24 -18.63
C SER A 418 1.03 -16.83 -17.17
N GLY A 419 1.62 -17.58 -16.23
CA GLY A 419 1.56 -17.31 -14.82
C GLY A 419 2.40 -16.10 -14.45
N LEU A 420 1.81 -15.18 -13.69
CA LEU A 420 2.49 -13.98 -13.19
C LEU A 420 3.44 -14.28 -12.02
N GLY A 421 3.42 -15.50 -11.48
CA GLY A 421 4.18 -15.89 -10.30
C GLY A 421 3.57 -15.33 -9.02
N GLU A 422 4.42 -14.81 -8.14
CA GLU A 422 4.07 -14.42 -6.77
C GLU A 422 4.17 -12.91 -6.53
N SER A 423 3.43 -12.40 -5.54
CA SER A 423 3.55 -11.02 -5.05
C SER A 423 4.99 -10.67 -4.64
N GLN A 424 5.46 -9.48 -5.03
CA GLN A 424 6.81 -8.99 -4.77
C GLN A 424 6.81 -7.67 -3.97
N PHE A 425 7.92 -7.42 -3.26
CA PHE A 425 8.11 -6.25 -2.39
C PHE A 425 9.51 -5.63 -2.59
N VAL A 426 9.64 -4.32 -2.39
CA VAL A 426 10.90 -3.57 -2.58
C VAL A 426 11.66 -3.39 -1.25
N GLN A 427 10.92 -3.09 -0.19
CA GLN A 427 11.42 -2.84 1.16
C GLN A 427 10.27 -2.89 2.17
N GLY A 428 10.56 -3.14 3.44
CA GLY A 428 9.51 -3.13 4.47
C GLY A 428 9.95 -3.60 5.85
N PHE A 429 8.95 -3.71 6.70
CA PHE A 429 9.05 -4.13 8.10
C PHE A 429 8.02 -5.24 8.35
N CYS A 430 8.46 -6.35 8.94
CA CYS A 430 7.62 -7.51 9.23
C CYS A 430 7.72 -7.88 10.71
N TRP A 431 6.61 -7.75 11.43
CA TRP A 431 6.44 -8.25 12.79
C TRP A 431 6.03 -9.72 12.71
N ILE A 432 6.86 -10.61 13.26
CA ILE A 432 6.77 -12.07 13.05
C ILE A 432 6.60 -12.76 14.39
N VAL A 433 5.59 -13.64 14.53
CA VAL A 433 5.33 -14.41 15.76
C VAL A 433 5.28 -15.92 15.49
N PRO A 434 6.06 -16.75 16.22
CA PRO A 434 5.92 -18.20 16.20
C PRO A 434 4.54 -18.65 16.67
N ILE A 435 3.96 -19.63 15.96
CA ILE A 435 2.73 -20.31 16.36
C ILE A 435 3.09 -21.64 17.03
N GLU A 436 2.79 -21.78 18.31
CA GLU A 436 3.05 -23.03 19.06
C GLU A 436 1.91 -24.05 18.94
N SER A 437 0.66 -23.58 18.80
CA SER A 437 -0.52 -24.43 18.73
C SER A 437 -1.50 -23.98 17.66
N THR A 438 -2.24 -24.94 17.10
CA THR A 438 -3.32 -24.70 16.15
C THR A 438 -4.62 -25.31 16.64
N HIS A 439 -5.72 -24.59 16.47
CA HIS A 439 -7.04 -24.99 16.95
C HIS A 439 -8.06 -24.83 15.82
N PHE A 440 -8.79 -25.90 15.49
CA PHE A 440 -9.75 -25.93 14.39
C PHE A 440 -11.17 -25.89 14.94
N VAL A 441 -11.88 -24.79 14.67
CA VAL A 441 -13.20 -24.49 15.20
C VAL A 441 -14.19 -24.50 14.04
N SER A 442 -14.79 -25.67 13.79
CA SER A 442 -15.94 -25.76 12.88
C SER A 442 -17.12 -25.00 13.48
N THR A 443 -17.57 -23.96 12.78
CA THR A 443 -18.96 -23.52 12.88
C THR A 443 -19.88 -24.66 12.38
N LYS A 444 -21.11 -24.71 12.92
CA LYS A 444 -22.00 -25.87 12.75
C LYS A 444 -22.50 -25.99 11.31
#